data_AF-A0A1Y3BTG7-F1
#
_entry.id   AF-A0A1Y3BTG7-F1
#
_cell.length_a   1.000
_cell.length_b   1.000
_cell.length_c   1.000
_cell.angle_alpha   90.00
_cell.angle_beta   90.00
_cell.angle_gamma   90.00
#
_symmetry.space_group_name_H-M   'P 1'
#
loop_
_entity.id
_entity.type
_entity.pdbx_description
1 polymer ?
#
loop_
_entity_poly.entity_id
_entity_poly.type
_entity_poly.pdbx_seq_one_letter_code
_entity_poly.pdbx_strand_id
1 'polypeptide(L)'
;MLFPTWWFDETPMLSSSQYQMAWAFGNNVTLLASNIHRIEVGSRGSGIYVGPHRTLATSLYDDSVERLVIANVPIKPRETDESACPLDSEIIEVPQQIPIPKSVKYHHQNLNLLDVTLVELSSKESEIHICHKGVCCQVEYRLAVKDQPKESWVDRVPLLANMLEYLTPEERYYLMVANRTRPGAYPWSEEFCAITVCPSSRWNIGKVEKDCSEFGSNQELNSRFVYAKLRGKFSENTAVYPSAVGSKNQLIHPENKWKYWKVDVPNEPEHFIELGAKDNPESRAIELSALVLYGRNYDRDPPYEQKALPINL
;
A
#
# COMPACT_ATOMS: atom_id res chain seq x y z
N MET A 1 -13.67 -16.03 6.80
CA MET A 1 -12.71 -16.82 5.98
C MET A 1 -11.45 -17.02 6.78
N LEU A 2 -10.92 -18.25 6.79
CA LEU A 2 -9.61 -18.56 7.36
C LEU A 2 -8.60 -18.62 6.19
N PHE A 3 -7.46 -17.96 6.33
CA PHE A 3 -6.48 -17.81 5.24
C PHE A 3 -5.06 -18.03 5.75
N PRO A 4 -4.63 -19.29 5.92
CA PRO A 4 -3.22 -19.60 6.09
C PRO A 4 -2.48 -19.29 4.78
N THR A 5 -1.35 -18.60 4.86
CA THR A 5 -0.63 -18.15 3.67
C THR A 5 0.88 -18.10 3.91
N TRP A 6 1.61 -18.14 2.81
CA TRP A 6 3.03 -17.77 2.75
C TRP A 6 3.16 -16.69 1.67
N TRP A 7 2.80 -15.47 2.06
CA TRP A 7 2.73 -14.33 1.17
C TRP A 7 4.10 -13.66 1.08
N PHE A 8 4.50 -13.33 -0.14
CA PHE A 8 5.72 -12.56 -0.42
C PHE A 8 5.29 -11.15 -0.83
N ASP A 9 5.66 -10.16 -0.03
CA ASP A 9 5.26 -8.78 -0.26
C ASP A 9 5.81 -8.25 -1.59
N GLU A 10 4.92 -7.62 -2.35
CA GLU A 10 5.30 -6.80 -3.50
C GLU A 10 4.81 -5.36 -3.32
N THR A 11 5.72 -4.41 -3.40
CA THR A 11 5.40 -2.99 -3.29
C THR A 11 5.09 -2.38 -4.67
N PRO A 12 4.19 -1.38 -4.76
CA PRO A 12 3.57 -0.66 -3.63
C PRO A 12 2.15 -1.13 -3.23
N MET A 13 1.63 -2.21 -3.82
CA MET A 13 0.20 -2.53 -3.77
C MET A 13 -0.17 -3.94 -3.29
N LEU A 14 0.79 -4.85 -3.17
CA LEU A 14 0.59 -6.26 -2.89
C LEU A 14 1.42 -6.72 -1.68
N SER A 15 1.52 -5.89 -0.64
CA SER A 15 1.95 -6.39 0.67
C SER A 15 0.80 -7.15 1.35
N SER A 16 1.15 -8.16 2.15
CA SER A 16 0.22 -9.12 2.78
C SER A 16 -0.93 -8.40 3.47
N SER A 17 -0.61 -7.59 4.49
CA SER A 17 -1.63 -6.91 5.28
C SER A 17 -2.45 -5.90 4.48
N GLN A 18 -1.84 -5.23 3.49
CA GLN A 18 -2.49 -4.24 2.64
C GLN A 18 -3.56 -4.87 1.77
N TYR A 19 -3.18 -5.90 1.00
CA TYR A 19 -4.09 -6.52 0.06
C TYR A 19 -5.16 -7.33 0.77
N GLN A 20 -4.81 -8.05 1.84
CA GLN A 20 -5.77 -8.84 2.62
C GLN A 20 -6.82 -7.97 3.31
N MET A 21 -6.42 -6.82 3.87
CA MET A 21 -7.35 -5.81 4.39
C MET A 21 -8.29 -5.32 3.28
N ALA A 22 -7.73 -4.86 2.16
CA ALA A 22 -8.50 -4.32 1.06
C ALA A 22 -9.49 -5.35 0.48
N TRP A 23 -9.06 -6.61 0.37
CA TRP A 23 -9.90 -7.72 -0.08
C TRP A 23 -11.03 -8.03 0.90
N ALA A 24 -10.74 -8.12 2.20
CA ALA A 24 -11.76 -8.39 3.22
C ALA A 24 -12.83 -7.29 3.25
N PHE A 25 -12.40 -6.03 3.13
CA PHE A 25 -13.28 -4.87 3.10
C PHE A 25 -14.11 -4.84 1.82
N GLY A 26 -13.50 -5.07 0.67
CA GLY A 26 -14.18 -5.08 -0.63
C GLY A 26 -15.21 -6.21 -0.77
N ASN A 27 -14.92 -7.39 -0.19
CA ASN A 27 -15.86 -8.52 -0.20
C ASN A 27 -16.84 -8.52 0.97
N ASN A 28 -16.72 -7.56 1.89
CA ASN A 28 -17.60 -7.42 3.05
C ASN A 28 -17.65 -8.71 3.89
N VAL A 29 -16.47 -9.27 4.21
CA VAL A 29 -16.28 -10.50 4.98
C VAL A 29 -15.25 -10.32 6.10
N THR A 30 -15.37 -11.11 7.16
CA THR A 30 -14.28 -11.27 8.13
C THR A 30 -13.22 -12.22 7.57
N LEU A 31 -11.96 -11.78 7.54
CA LEU A 31 -10.80 -12.56 7.13
C LEU A 31 -9.83 -12.70 8.31
N LEU A 32 -9.47 -13.94 8.65
CA LEU A 32 -8.40 -14.27 9.59
C LEU A 32 -7.24 -14.79 8.76
N ALA A 33 -6.21 -13.96 8.58
CA ALA A 33 -5.03 -14.29 7.80
C ALA A 33 -3.84 -14.59 8.70
N SER A 34 -3.23 -15.75 8.50
CA SER A 34 -2.03 -16.19 9.21
C SER A 34 -0.93 -16.39 8.19
N ASN A 35 0.02 -15.45 8.17
CA ASN A 35 1.16 -15.48 7.27
C ASN A 35 2.41 -16.01 8.01
N ILE A 36 3.33 -16.60 7.25
CA ILE A 36 4.67 -16.94 7.73
C ILE A 36 5.42 -15.63 8.08
N HIS A 37 6.17 -15.63 9.19
CA HIS A 37 7.02 -14.51 9.58
C HIS A 37 8.50 -14.80 9.23
N ARG A 38 8.86 -14.49 7.99
CA ARG A 38 10.22 -14.61 7.43
C ARG A 38 10.52 -13.38 6.58
N ILE A 39 10.97 -12.31 7.26
CA ILE A 39 11.17 -10.99 6.65
C ILE A 39 12.22 -11.01 5.53
N GLU A 40 13.20 -11.92 5.56
CA GLU A 40 14.26 -12.04 4.55
C GLU A 40 13.78 -12.43 3.16
N VAL A 41 12.58 -13.02 3.07
CA VAL A 41 11.93 -13.33 1.79
C VAL A 41 10.73 -12.40 1.54
N GLY A 42 10.51 -11.41 2.40
CA GLY A 42 9.34 -10.52 2.32
C GLY A 42 8.05 -11.12 2.83
N SER A 43 8.13 -12.11 3.71
CA SER A 43 6.96 -12.69 4.36
C SER A 43 6.80 -12.10 5.75
N ARG A 44 5.84 -11.17 5.89
CA ARG A 44 5.37 -10.62 7.17
C ARG A 44 3.90 -10.22 7.03
N GLY A 45 3.28 -9.75 8.11
CA GLY A 45 1.91 -9.26 8.05
C GLY A 45 0.90 -10.40 8.19
N SER A 46 0.43 -10.59 9.43
CA SER A 46 -0.77 -11.39 9.74
C SER A 46 -1.85 -10.47 10.30
N GLY A 47 -3.11 -10.89 10.27
CA GLY A 47 -4.16 -10.06 10.83
C GLY A 47 -5.57 -10.63 10.81
N ILE A 48 -6.43 -9.93 11.53
CA ILE A 48 -7.87 -10.12 11.59
C ILE A 48 -8.49 -8.87 10.98
N TYR A 49 -9.22 -9.03 9.89
CA TYR A 49 -9.84 -7.95 9.13
C TYR A 49 -11.35 -8.14 9.13
N VAL A 50 -12.09 -7.22 9.75
CA VAL A 50 -13.56 -7.28 9.82
C VAL A 50 -14.14 -6.39 8.74
N GLY A 51 -14.34 -6.95 7.54
CA GLY A 51 -14.80 -6.23 6.35
C GLY A 51 -16.01 -5.32 6.56
N PRO A 52 -17.12 -5.83 7.14
CA PRO A 52 -18.33 -5.01 7.33
C PRO A 52 -18.16 -3.80 8.23
N HIS A 53 -17.27 -3.88 9.22
CA HIS A 53 -16.98 -2.77 10.14
C HIS A 53 -15.78 -1.93 9.67
N ARG A 54 -15.03 -2.40 8.68
CA ARG A 54 -13.77 -1.79 8.22
C ARG A 54 -12.74 -1.62 9.36
N THR A 55 -12.78 -2.51 10.34
CA THR A 55 -11.82 -2.57 11.45
C THR A 55 -10.81 -3.69 11.23
N LEU A 56 -9.63 -3.57 11.84
CA LEU A 56 -8.57 -4.57 11.71
C LEU A 56 -7.62 -4.59 12.91
N ALA A 57 -7.03 -5.75 13.15
CA ALA A 57 -5.91 -5.97 14.05
C ALA A 57 -4.80 -6.67 13.26
N THR A 58 -3.62 -6.08 13.18
CA THR A 58 -2.53 -6.60 12.34
C THR A 58 -1.22 -6.66 13.10
N SER A 59 -0.43 -7.70 12.80
CA SER A 59 0.95 -7.83 13.22
C SER A 59 1.84 -7.62 12.01
N LEU A 60 2.45 -6.44 11.90
CA LEU A 60 3.28 -6.02 10.77
C LEU A 60 4.59 -5.40 11.28
N TYR A 61 5.61 -6.25 11.44
CA TYR A 61 6.89 -5.86 12.04
C TYR A 61 8.07 -6.28 11.16
N ASP A 62 9.13 -5.49 11.22
CA ASP A 62 10.43 -5.72 10.53
C ASP A 62 11.48 -6.28 11.49
N ASP A 63 11.04 -7.14 12.40
CA ASP A 63 11.91 -7.88 13.31
C ASP A 63 11.74 -9.39 13.09
N SER A 64 12.44 -10.18 13.89
CA SER A 64 12.38 -11.63 13.80
C SER A 64 11.43 -12.27 14.81
N VAL A 65 10.55 -11.49 15.45
CA VAL A 65 9.71 -11.94 16.56
C VAL A 65 8.36 -12.44 16.05
N GLU A 66 8.04 -13.68 16.38
CA GLU A 66 6.73 -14.27 16.12
C GLU A 66 5.67 -13.72 17.06
N ARG A 67 4.45 -13.56 16.55
CA ARG A 67 3.34 -12.93 17.28
C ARG A 67 2.03 -13.64 17.04
N LEU A 68 1.21 -13.68 18.09
CA LEU A 68 -0.18 -14.09 18.05
C LEU A 68 -1.07 -12.85 18.08
N VAL A 69 -2.00 -12.76 17.14
CA VAL A 69 -3.03 -11.70 17.11
C VAL A 69 -4.34 -12.31 17.63
N ILE A 70 -4.88 -11.71 18.69
CA ILE A 70 -6.16 -12.09 19.29
C ILE A 70 -7.09 -10.88 19.15
N ALA A 71 -8.36 -11.11 18.83
CA ALA A 71 -9.37 -10.08 18.77
C ALA A 71 -10.78 -10.67 18.99
N ASN A 72 -11.69 -9.85 19.51
CA ASN A 72 -13.12 -10.15 19.52
C ASN A 72 -13.70 -9.89 18.13
N VAL A 73 -14.46 -10.85 17.59
CA VAL A 73 -15.05 -10.74 16.26
C VAL A 73 -16.54 -11.10 16.32
N PRO A 74 -17.43 -10.26 15.76
CA PRO A 74 -18.85 -10.58 15.71
C PRO A 74 -19.10 -11.83 14.85
N ILE A 75 -19.97 -12.73 15.31
CA ILE A 75 -20.40 -13.91 14.55
C ILE A 75 -21.16 -13.47 13.29
N LYS A 76 -21.94 -12.40 13.40
CA LYS A 76 -22.77 -11.84 12.33
C LYS A 76 -22.47 -10.35 12.14
N PRO A 77 -21.31 -9.99 11.56
CA PRO A 77 -20.85 -8.60 11.46
C PRO A 77 -21.80 -7.66 10.71
N ARG A 78 -22.72 -8.18 9.88
CA ARG A 78 -23.72 -7.36 9.17
C ARG A 78 -24.98 -7.06 10.01
N GLU A 79 -25.24 -7.86 11.03
CA GLU A 79 -26.38 -7.72 11.95
C GLU A 79 -25.96 -7.10 13.29
N THR A 80 -24.67 -7.13 13.61
CA THR A 80 -24.10 -6.61 14.86
C THR A 80 -23.44 -5.27 14.60
N ASP A 81 -23.85 -4.25 15.34
CA ASP A 81 -23.19 -2.95 15.34
C ASP A 81 -21.77 -3.07 15.92
N GLU A 82 -20.83 -2.29 15.39
CA GLU A 82 -19.44 -2.26 15.84
C GLU A 82 -19.36 -1.91 17.33
N SER A 83 -20.22 -1.01 17.80
CA SER A 83 -20.30 -0.62 19.21
C SER A 83 -20.68 -1.78 20.16
N ALA A 84 -21.40 -2.79 19.65
CA ALA A 84 -21.85 -3.94 20.43
C ALA A 84 -20.79 -5.06 20.52
N CYS A 85 -19.84 -5.09 19.58
CA CYS A 85 -18.73 -6.02 19.57
C CYS A 85 -17.48 -5.29 19.07
N PRO A 86 -16.85 -4.45 19.90
CA PRO A 86 -15.60 -3.81 19.55
C PRO A 86 -14.52 -4.86 19.29
N LEU A 87 -13.60 -4.57 18.38
CA LEU A 87 -12.59 -5.53 17.94
C LEU A 87 -11.69 -6.00 19.10
N ASP A 88 -11.45 -5.16 20.11
CA ASP A 88 -10.66 -5.44 21.32
C ASP A 88 -9.52 -6.43 21.08
N SER A 89 -8.44 -5.93 20.47
CA SER A 89 -7.34 -6.76 20.01
C SER A 89 -6.12 -6.71 20.91
N GLU A 90 -5.43 -7.83 21.01
CA GLU A 90 -4.14 -7.98 21.67
C GLU A 90 -3.13 -8.62 20.71
N ILE A 91 -1.88 -8.18 20.78
CA ILE A 91 -0.76 -8.78 20.06
C ILE A 91 0.22 -9.31 21.11
N ILE A 92 0.40 -10.63 21.12
CA ILE A 92 1.25 -11.33 22.08
C ILE A 92 2.50 -11.82 21.36
N GLU A 93 3.69 -11.47 21.85
CA GLU A 93 4.94 -12.05 21.35
C GLU A 93 5.04 -13.51 21.77
N VAL A 94 5.29 -14.39 20.81
CA VAL A 94 5.42 -15.82 21.04
C VAL A 94 6.90 -16.13 21.29
N PRO A 95 7.25 -16.73 22.46
CA PRO A 95 8.63 -17.09 22.74
C PRO A 95 9.17 -18.08 21.71
N GLN A 96 10.22 -17.67 20.98
CA GLN A 96 10.91 -18.56 20.05
C GLN A 96 11.85 -19.50 20.79
N GLN A 97 11.79 -20.79 20.47
CA GLN A 97 12.74 -21.78 21.00
C GLN A 97 14.15 -21.57 20.44
N ILE A 98 14.25 -21.05 19.20
CA ILE A 98 15.50 -20.76 18.51
C ILE A 98 15.48 -19.27 18.13
N PRO A 99 16.36 -18.43 18.72
CA PRO A 99 16.44 -17.02 18.35
C PRO A 99 16.89 -16.88 16.90
N ILE A 100 16.09 -16.20 16.08
CA ILE A 100 16.50 -15.78 14.74
C ILE A 100 17.49 -14.60 14.89
N PRO A 101 18.59 -14.54 14.12
CA PRO A 101 19.53 -13.43 14.19
C PRO A 101 18.86 -12.08 13.93
N LYS A 102 19.16 -11.08 14.77
CA LYS A 102 18.65 -9.70 14.61
C LYS A 102 19.18 -8.97 13.36
N SER A 103 20.12 -9.56 12.63
CA SER A 103 20.76 -8.97 11.44
C SER A 103 19.96 -9.16 10.15
N VAL A 104 18.82 -9.85 10.20
CA VAL A 104 18.00 -10.12 9.03
C VAL A 104 17.30 -8.84 8.57
N LYS A 105 17.42 -8.51 7.27
CA LYS A 105 16.76 -7.37 6.65
C LYS A 105 15.51 -7.81 5.91
N TYR A 106 14.42 -7.06 6.08
CA TYR A 106 13.23 -7.26 5.27
C TYR A 106 13.53 -7.04 3.78
N HIS A 107 13.09 -7.99 2.97
CA HIS A 107 13.11 -7.92 1.51
C HIS A 107 11.69 -7.82 0.98
N HIS A 108 11.53 -7.35 -0.25
CA HIS A 108 10.25 -7.32 -0.94
C HIS A 108 10.49 -7.42 -2.44
N GLN A 109 9.44 -7.80 -3.17
CA GLN A 109 9.44 -7.77 -4.62
C GLN A 109 9.03 -6.37 -5.09
N ASN A 110 9.60 -5.90 -6.20
CA ASN A 110 9.15 -4.66 -6.83
C ASN A 110 8.16 -5.01 -7.94
N LEU A 111 7.08 -4.23 -8.02
CA LEU A 111 6.15 -4.31 -9.14
C LEU A 111 6.92 -4.19 -10.47
N ASN A 112 6.72 -5.17 -11.36
CA ASN A 112 7.23 -5.06 -12.72
C ASN A 112 6.54 -3.88 -13.42
N LEU A 113 7.29 -2.92 -13.96
CA LEU A 113 6.76 -1.72 -14.60
C LEU A 113 6.41 -1.89 -16.09
N LEU A 114 6.58 -3.08 -16.66
CA LEU A 114 6.19 -3.37 -18.03
C LEU A 114 4.68 -3.11 -18.23
N ASP A 115 4.31 -2.34 -19.25
CA ASP A 115 2.90 -2.03 -19.53
C ASP A 115 2.20 -1.22 -18.42
N VAL A 116 2.94 -0.30 -17.80
CA VAL A 116 2.46 0.68 -16.81
C VAL A 116 2.79 2.10 -17.29
N THR A 117 1.84 3.02 -17.18
CA THR A 117 2.08 4.46 -17.41
C THR A 117 2.34 5.14 -16.07
N LEU A 118 3.41 5.96 -15.98
CA LEU A 118 3.75 6.76 -14.80
C LEU A 118 3.87 8.24 -15.15
N VAL A 119 3.37 9.11 -14.28
CA VAL A 119 3.58 10.57 -14.36
C VAL A 119 4.01 11.09 -12.99
N GLU A 120 5.09 11.86 -12.96
CA GLU A 120 5.60 12.50 -11.74
C GLU A 120 4.64 13.59 -11.24
N LEU A 121 4.39 13.59 -9.93
CA LEU A 121 3.61 14.60 -9.24
C LEU A 121 4.46 15.85 -8.98
N SER A 122 3.87 17.03 -9.16
CA SER A 122 4.53 18.29 -8.80
C SER A 122 4.64 18.50 -7.28
N SER A 123 5.47 19.44 -6.86
CA SER A 123 5.88 19.59 -5.46
C SER A 123 4.89 20.29 -4.50
N LYS A 124 3.69 20.69 -4.94
CA LYS A 124 2.74 21.43 -4.08
C LYS A 124 1.31 20.88 -4.13
N GLU A 125 0.61 21.21 -5.21
CA GLU A 125 -0.78 20.86 -5.46
C GLU A 125 -0.96 20.73 -6.97
N SER A 126 -1.60 19.65 -7.39
CA SER A 126 -1.86 19.41 -8.80
C SER A 126 -3.06 18.50 -8.94
N GLU A 127 -3.79 18.73 -10.01
CA GLU A 127 -4.76 17.81 -10.55
C GLU A 127 -4.14 17.18 -11.80
N ILE A 128 -3.98 15.86 -11.80
CA ILE A 128 -3.37 15.11 -12.92
C ILE A 128 -4.36 14.06 -13.38
N HIS A 129 -4.52 13.92 -14.69
CA HIS A 129 -5.36 12.92 -15.33
C HIS A 129 -4.58 12.16 -16.40
N ILE A 130 -4.52 10.84 -16.31
CA ILE A 130 -3.87 9.97 -17.29
C ILE A 130 -4.66 8.67 -17.49
N CYS A 131 -4.53 8.06 -18.66
CA CYS A 131 -5.20 6.81 -19.01
C CYS A 131 -4.22 5.79 -19.58
N HIS A 132 -4.48 4.51 -19.34
CA HIS A 132 -3.75 3.39 -19.92
C HIS A 132 -4.72 2.29 -20.34
N LYS A 133 -4.81 2.03 -21.66
CA LYS A 133 -5.65 0.96 -22.25
C LYS A 133 -7.08 0.93 -21.71
N GLY A 134 -7.73 2.10 -21.60
CA GLY A 134 -9.14 2.24 -21.18
C GLY A 134 -9.34 2.50 -19.69
N VAL A 135 -8.38 2.18 -18.82
CA VAL A 135 -8.42 2.61 -17.40
C VAL A 135 -7.92 4.05 -17.33
N CYS A 136 -8.66 4.93 -16.66
CA CYS A 136 -8.30 6.33 -16.49
C CYS A 136 -8.26 6.70 -15.01
N CYS A 137 -7.19 7.37 -14.61
CA CYS A 137 -6.99 7.78 -13.22
C CYS A 137 -6.81 9.29 -13.13
N GLN A 138 -7.31 9.84 -12.05
CA GLN A 138 -7.20 11.26 -11.74
C GLN A 138 -6.85 11.42 -10.28
N VAL A 139 -5.86 12.27 -9.99
CA VAL A 139 -5.44 12.58 -8.64
C VAL A 139 -5.60 14.06 -8.37
N GLU A 140 -6.11 14.39 -7.19
CA GLU A 140 -6.02 15.71 -6.57
C GLU A 140 -5.28 15.56 -5.24
N TYR A 141 -4.28 16.39 -4.95
CA TYR A 141 -3.53 16.28 -3.71
C TYR A 141 -2.95 17.61 -3.26
N ARG A 142 -2.62 17.69 -1.96
CA ARG A 142 -1.91 18.83 -1.37
C ARG A 142 -0.90 18.32 -0.35
N LEU A 143 0.38 18.60 -0.61
CA LEU A 143 1.46 18.31 0.32
C LEU A 143 1.48 19.33 1.47
N ALA A 144 1.87 18.87 2.65
CA ALA A 144 2.15 19.74 3.78
C ALA A 144 3.40 20.58 3.49
N VAL A 145 3.38 21.84 3.91
CA VAL A 145 4.59 22.67 3.88
C VAL A 145 5.60 22.00 4.81
N LYS A 146 6.80 21.68 4.30
CA LYS A 146 7.89 21.23 5.15
C LYS A 146 8.12 22.29 6.22
N ASP A 147 7.97 21.94 7.49
CA ASP A 147 8.35 22.83 8.59
C ASP A 147 9.78 23.32 8.33
N GLN A 148 10.04 24.61 8.58
CA GLN A 148 11.43 25.06 8.62
C GLN A 148 12.15 24.17 9.64
N PRO A 149 13.29 23.56 9.27
CA PRO A 149 14.00 22.70 10.20
C PRO A 149 14.24 23.51 11.48
N LYS A 150 13.72 23.01 12.62
CA LYS A 150 14.16 23.49 13.92
C LYS A 150 15.65 23.24 13.95
N GLU A 151 16.47 24.30 14.04
CA GLU A 151 17.94 24.23 14.03
C GLU A 151 18.43 23.00 14.79
N SER A 152 18.83 21.99 14.03
CA SER A 152 19.48 20.79 14.55
C SER A 152 20.92 21.14 14.89
N TRP A 153 21.54 20.45 15.85
CA TRP A 153 22.98 20.58 16.08
C TRP A 153 23.80 20.27 14.81
N VAL A 154 23.23 19.49 13.90
CA VAL A 154 23.78 19.17 12.57
C VAL A 154 23.84 20.41 11.67
N ASP A 155 22.87 21.31 11.75
CA ASP A 155 22.80 22.53 10.94
C ASP A 155 23.89 23.55 11.32
N ARG A 156 24.50 23.39 12.51
CA ARG A 156 25.67 24.16 12.96
C ARG A 156 26.99 23.67 12.38
N VAL A 157 26.97 22.57 11.61
CA VAL A 157 28.14 22.03 10.90
C VAL A 157 27.81 21.98 9.40
N PRO A 158 28.05 23.09 8.64
CA PRO A 158 27.61 23.22 7.25
C PRO A 158 28.09 22.10 6.32
N LEU A 159 29.29 21.57 6.56
CA LEU A 159 29.82 20.42 5.82
C LEU A 159 29.01 19.14 6.05
N LEU A 160 28.56 18.91 7.28
CA LEU A 160 27.77 17.74 7.65
C LEU A 160 26.33 17.89 7.16
N ALA A 161 25.76 19.10 7.25
CA ALA A 161 24.44 19.43 6.71
C ALA A 161 24.39 19.24 5.19
N ASN A 162 25.37 19.80 4.45
CA ASN A 162 25.48 19.61 3.01
C ASN A 162 25.70 18.14 2.63
N MET A 163 26.50 17.40 3.41
CA MET A 163 26.73 15.97 3.17
C MET A 163 25.45 15.16 3.42
N LEU A 164 24.70 15.44 4.48
CA LEU A 164 23.43 14.78 4.78
C LEU A 164 22.37 15.11 3.73
N GLU A 165 22.24 16.37 3.34
CA GLU A 165 21.35 16.81 2.25
C GLU A 165 21.74 16.17 0.90
N TYR A 166 23.01 15.88 0.70
CA TYR A 166 23.51 15.18 -0.49
C TYR A 166 23.26 13.67 -0.45
N LEU A 167 23.20 13.08 0.75
CA LEU A 167 22.99 11.65 0.98
C LEU A 167 21.51 11.27 1.15
N THR A 168 20.62 12.21 1.49
CA THR A 168 19.19 11.95 1.59
C THR A 168 18.55 11.83 0.20
N PRO A 169 17.95 10.67 -0.15
CA PRO A 169 17.23 10.51 -1.41
C PRO A 169 16.08 11.52 -1.50
N GLU A 170 15.83 12.04 -2.70
CA GLU A 170 14.65 12.87 -2.93
C GLU A 170 13.43 11.97 -3.09
N GLU A 171 12.41 12.20 -2.27
CA GLU A 171 11.10 11.57 -2.41
C GLU A 171 10.37 12.16 -3.61
N ARG A 172 10.14 11.34 -4.63
CA ARG A 172 9.36 11.72 -5.82
C ARG A 172 8.12 10.87 -5.88
N TYR A 173 6.98 11.52 -6.03
CA TYR A 173 5.70 10.84 -6.12
C TYR A 173 5.30 10.68 -7.57
N TYR A 174 4.67 9.55 -7.88
CA TYR A 174 4.19 9.23 -9.21
C TYR A 174 2.74 8.77 -9.15
N LEU A 175 1.94 9.21 -10.12
CA LEU A 175 0.67 8.58 -10.46
C LEU A 175 0.94 7.45 -11.44
N MET A 176 0.55 6.24 -11.09
CA MET A 176 0.69 5.01 -11.87
C MET A 176 -0.68 4.53 -12.33
N VAL A 177 -0.76 4.15 -13.61
CA VAL A 177 -1.95 3.56 -14.21
C VAL A 177 -1.60 2.34 -15.05
N ALA A 178 -2.35 1.27 -14.86
CA ALA A 178 -2.25 0.11 -15.72
C ALA A 178 -3.62 -0.53 -15.97
N ASN A 179 -3.68 -1.16 -17.13
CA ASN A 179 -4.67 -2.15 -17.50
C ASN A 179 -3.93 -3.21 -18.31
N ARG A 180 -3.61 -4.34 -17.68
CA ARG A 180 -2.68 -5.32 -18.24
C ARG A 180 -2.98 -6.75 -17.79
N THR A 181 -2.37 -7.70 -18.49
CA THR A 181 -2.11 -9.02 -17.92
C THR A 181 -0.75 -8.98 -17.26
N ARG A 182 -0.72 -9.27 -15.96
CA ARG A 182 0.49 -9.25 -15.15
C ARG A 182 1.55 -10.19 -15.74
N PRO A 183 2.79 -9.72 -15.96
CA PRO A 183 3.87 -10.59 -16.39
C PRO A 183 4.32 -11.49 -15.24
N GLY A 184 4.58 -12.77 -15.51
CA GLY A 184 5.11 -13.70 -14.52
C GLY A 184 4.73 -15.15 -14.78
N ALA A 185 5.13 -16.03 -13.86
CA ALA A 185 4.79 -17.46 -13.91
C ALA A 185 3.28 -17.71 -13.71
N TYR A 186 2.61 -16.81 -13.00
CA TYR A 186 1.17 -16.85 -12.71
C TYR A 186 0.53 -15.57 -13.23
N PRO A 187 0.23 -15.48 -14.54
CA PRO A 187 -0.32 -14.26 -15.12
C PRO A 187 -1.79 -14.10 -14.72
N TRP A 188 -2.19 -12.86 -14.42
CA TRP A 188 -3.58 -12.50 -14.14
C TRP A 188 -3.86 -11.07 -14.61
N SER A 189 -5.13 -10.77 -14.88
CA SER A 189 -5.59 -9.49 -15.39
C SER A 189 -5.80 -8.43 -14.29
N GLU A 190 -4.90 -7.45 -14.21
CA GLU A 190 -4.95 -6.38 -13.21
C GLU A 190 -5.17 -5.01 -13.86
N GLU A 191 -5.91 -4.17 -13.15
CA GLU A 191 -6.14 -2.77 -13.47
C GLU A 191 -5.81 -1.97 -12.22
N PHE A 192 -5.11 -0.85 -12.30
CA PHE A 192 -4.88 -0.05 -11.09
C PHE A 192 -4.69 1.43 -11.36
N CYS A 193 -5.06 2.21 -10.35
CA CYS A 193 -4.60 3.57 -10.14
C CYS A 193 -3.82 3.58 -8.82
N ALA A 194 -2.61 4.16 -8.81
CA ALA A 194 -1.85 4.29 -7.58
C ALA A 194 -1.06 5.60 -7.54
N ILE A 195 -1.07 6.28 -6.40
CA ILE A 195 -0.03 7.25 -6.07
C ILE A 195 1.02 6.50 -5.28
N THR A 196 2.30 6.64 -5.62
CA THR A 196 3.37 6.03 -4.84
C THR A 196 4.64 6.85 -4.84
N VAL A 197 5.47 6.68 -3.82
CA VAL A 197 6.79 7.27 -3.71
C VAL A 197 7.85 6.35 -4.30
N CYS A 198 8.70 6.92 -5.14
CA CYS A 198 9.89 6.27 -5.66
C CYS A 198 11.13 6.99 -5.11
N PRO A 199 12.12 6.26 -4.55
CA PRO A 199 13.37 6.85 -4.11
C PRO A 199 14.19 7.28 -5.34
N SER A 200 14.39 8.59 -5.53
CA SER A 200 15.27 9.06 -6.59
C SER A 200 16.67 9.32 -6.06
N SER A 201 17.67 8.74 -6.74
CA SER A 201 19.04 9.19 -6.62
C SER A 201 19.20 10.48 -7.42
N ARG A 202 19.77 11.54 -6.83
CA ARG A 202 20.06 12.81 -7.54
C ARG A 202 20.89 12.64 -8.83
N TRP A 203 21.47 11.46 -9.06
CA TRP A 203 22.23 11.08 -10.27
C TRP A 203 21.37 10.52 -11.43
N ASN A 204 20.08 10.26 -11.23
CA ASN A 204 19.19 9.62 -12.22
C ASN A 204 18.16 10.57 -12.87
N ILE A 205 18.43 11.89 -12.88
CA ILE A 205 17.54 12.91 -13.46
C ILE A 205 17.05 12.50 -14.86
N GLY A 206 15.72 12.34 -15.01
CA GLY A 206 15.07 12.03 -16.29
C GLY A 206 14.96 10.54 -16.63
N LYS A 207 15.26 9.61 -15.69
CA LYS A 207 15.11 8.16 -15.89
C LYS A 207 14.08 7.57 -14.93
N VAL A 208 12.79 7.83 -15.21
CA VAL A 208 11.64 7.35 -14.40
C VAL A 208 11.69 5.82 -14.15
N GLU A 209 12.05 5.02 -15.16
CA GLU A 209 12.21 3.56 -15.01
C GLU A 209 13.30 3.16 -14.01
N LYS A 210 14.31 4.01 -13.79
CA LYS A 210 15.37 3.80 -12.78
C LYS A 210 15.03 4.41 -11.42
N ASP A 211 14.17 5.41 -11.37
CA ASP A 211 13.72 6.01 -10.11
C ASP A 211 12.70 5.10 -9.41
N CYS A 212 11.81 4.44 -10.16
CA CYS A 212 10.83 3.49 -9.63
C CYS A 212 11.25 2.00 -9.77
N SER A 213 12.53 1.70 -9.98
CA SER A 213 13.00 0.31 -10.03
C SER A 213 13.04 -0.37 -8.65
N GLU A 214 13.08 0.43 -7.58
CA GLU A 214 13.04 -0.03 -6.19
C GLU A 214 12.02 0.82 -5.41
N PHE A 215 10.81 0.33 -5.18
CA PHE A 215 9.87 1.02 -4.30
C PHE A 215 10.34 0.90 -2.85
N GLY A 216 10.39 2.03 -2.14
CA GLY A 216 10.80 2.06 -0.74
C GLY A 216 9.76 1.40 0.16
N SER A 217 10.14 0.33 0.87
CA SER A 217 9.25 -0.38 1.80
C SER A 217 9.58 -0.12 3.27
N ASN A 218 10.85 0.10 3.60
CA ASN A 218 11.32 0.28 4.98
C ASN A 218 11.83 1.68 5.29
N GLN A 219 11.63 2.62 4.36
CA GLN A 219 12.12 3.98 4.51
C GLN A 219 11.13 4.84 5.30
N GLU A 220 11.66 5.69 6.17
CA GLU A 220 10.90 6.76 6.78
C GLU A 220 10.65 7.86 5.75
N LEU A 221 9.38 8.25 5.60
CA LEU A 221 9.00 9.33 4.69
C LEU A 221 9.02 10.67 5.41
N ASN A 222 9.53 11.69 4.74
CA ASN A 222 9.52 13.07 5.17
C ASN A 222 8.33 13.82 4.58
N SER A 223 7.87 13.44 3.39
CA SER A 223 6.73 14.07 2.74
C SER A 223 5.43 13.65 3.40
N ARG A 224 4.58 14.63 3.67
CA ARG A 224 3.27 14.42 4.29
C ARG A 224 2.18 15.03 3.42
N PHE A 225 1.09 14.32 3.26
CA PHE A 225 -0.09 14.78 2.54
C PHE A 225 -1.09 15.35 3.54
N VAL A 226 -1.55 16.58 3.31
CA VAL A 226 -2.72 17.11 4.02
C VAL A 226 -3.99 16.50 3.43
N TYR A 227 -3.98 16.29 2.12
CA TYR A 227 -5.09 15.73 1.36
C TYR A 227 -4.56 14.98 0.14
N ALA A 228 -5.17 13.82 -0.16
CA ALA A 228 -4.99 13.13 -1.43
C ALA A 228 -6.28 12.40 -1.80
N LYS A 229 -6.78 12.63 -3.00
CA LYS A 229 -7.94 11.94 -3.56
C LYS A 229 -7.57 11.34 -4.89
N LEU A 230 -7.80 10.04 -5.01
CA LEU A 230 -7.56 9.28 -6.22
C LEU A 230 -8.90 8.76 -6.74
N ARG A 231 -9.19 9.11 -7.99
CA ARG A 231 -10.32 8.62 -8.78
C ARG A 231 -9.79 7.66 -9.83
N GLY A 232 -10.48 6.55 -10.02
CA GLY A 232 -10.19 5.58 -11.07
C GLY A 232 -11.47 5.14 -11.79
N LYS A 233 -11.42 5.15 -13.11
CA LYS A 233 -12.46 4.63 -14.00
C LYS A 233 -11.97 3.28 -14.53
N PHE A 234 -12.65 2.22 -14.14
CA PHE A 234 -12.26 0.83 -14.40
C PHE A 234 -13.21 0.15 -15.39
N SER A 235 -12.82 -1.03 -15.87
CA SER A 235 -13.75 -1.87 -16.65
C SER A 235 -14.95 -2.30 -15.79
N GLU A 236 -16.11 -2.51 -16.43
CA GLU A 236 -17.39 -2.76 -15.77
C GLU A 236 -17.36 -3.88 -14.71
N ASN A 237 -16.72 -5.02 -15.01
CA ASN A 237 -16.65 -6.19 -14.13
C ASN A 237 -15.42 -6.20 -13.20
N THR A 238 -14.69 -5.09 -13.10
CA THR A 238 -13.49 -5.03 -12.27
C THR A 238 -13.85 -4.93 -10.79
N ALA A 239 -13.38 -5.89 -10.00
CA ALA A 239 -13.43 -5.82 -8.54
C ALA A 239 -12.29 -4.95 -8.02
N VAL A 240 -12.59 -3.82 -7.39
CA VAL A 240 -11.60 -2.83 -6.92
C VAL A 240 -11.42 -2.90 -5.40
N TYR A 241 -10.17 -2.99 -4.98
CA TYR A 241 -9.71 -3.12 -3.60
C TYR A 241 -8.87 -1.88 -3.21
N PRO A 242 -9.46 -0.92 -2.46
CA PRO A 242 -8.78 0.31 -2.06
C PRO A 242 -7.82 0.07 -0.89
N SER A 243 -6.67 0.74 -0.89
CA SER A 243 -5.76 0.73 0.27
C SER A 243 -4.95 2.02 0.40
N ALA A 244 -4.54 2.32 1.63
CA ALA A 244 -3.65 3.42 1.95
C ALA A 244 -2.52 2.91 2.86
N VAL A 245 -1.28 3.20 2.50
CA VAL A 245 -0.07 2.75 3.19
C VAL A 245 0.80 3.97 3.47
N GLY A 246 1.34 4.04 4.67
CA GLY A 246 2.20 5.11 5.14
C GLY A 246 3.68 4.75 5.13
N SER A 247 4.43 5.49 5.91
CA SER A 247 5.86 5.29 6.17
C SER A 247 6.18 3.85 6.60
N LYS A 248 7.35 3.32 6.18
CA LYS A 248 7.77 1.92 6.43
C LYS A 248 6.75 0.84 6.00
N ASN A 249 5.98 1.13 4.94
CA ASN A 249 4.96 0.23 4.40
C ASN A 249 3.89 -0.17 5.44
N GLN A 250 3.65 0.70 6.44
CA GLN A 250 2.66 0.47 7.49
C GLN A 250 1.26 0.83 7.01
N LEU A 251 0.26 0.04 7.41
CA LEU A 251 -1.13 0.34 7.04
C LEU A 251 -1.60 1.64 7.67
N ILE A 252 -2.21 2.50 6.85
CA ILE A 252 -3.02 3.59 7.38
C ILE A 252 -4.39 3.00 7.67
N HIS A 253 -4.71 2.83 8.95
CA HIS A 253 -6.04 2.34 9.35
C HIS A 253 -7.13 3.32 8.86
N PRO A 254 -8.28 2.81 8.37
CA PRO A 254 -9.32 3.65 7.81
C PRO A 254 -9.97 4.60 8.82
N GLU A 255 -10.00 4.26 10.11
CA GLU A 255 -10.60 5.00 11.25
C GLU A 255 -10.54 6.54 11.11
N ASN A 256 -11.48 7.11 10.35
CA ASN A 256 -11.56 8.51 9.94
C ASN A 256 -10.32 9.11 9.21
N LYS A 257 -9.38 8.28 8.75
CA LYS A 257 -8.19 8.76 8.02
C LYS A 257 -8.39 8.74 6.50
N TRP A 258 -9.07 7.73 6.00
CA TRP A 258 -9.42 7.64 4.59
C TRP A 258 -10.76 6.95 4.38
N LYS A 259 -11.40 7.26 3.26
CA LYS A 259 -12.68 6.65 2.88
C LYS A 259 -12.62 6.20 1.42
N TYR A 260 -13.47 5.24 1.11
CA TYR A 260 -13.66 4.73 -0.24
C TYR A 260 -15.14 4.72 -0.59
N TRP A 261 -15.46 5.08 -1.82
CA TRP A 261 -16.81 4.94 -2.37
C TRP A 261 -16.75 4.64 -3.87
N LYS A 262 -17.85 4.07 -4.36
CA LYS A 262 -18.08 3.77 -5.77
C LYS A 262 -19.23 4.64 -6.27
N VAL A 263 -19.13 5.12 -7.49
CA VAL A 263 -20.24 5.74 -8.24
C VAL A 263 -20.51 4.85 -9.43
N ASP A 264 -21.70 4.26 -9.48
CA ASP A 264 -22.13 3.41 -10.58
C ASP A 264 -22.54 4.28 -11.77
N VAL A 265 -21.63 4.42 -12.73
CA VAL A 265 -21.88 5.01 -14.04
C VAL A 265 -22.08 3.86 -15.03
N PRO A 266 -23.09 3.89 -15.93
CA PRO A 266 -23.33 2.81 -16.89
C PRO A 266 -22.06 2.46 -17.69
N ASN A 267 -21.69 1.16 -17.69
CA ASN A 267 -20.53 0.56 -18.36
C ASN A 267 -19.14 0.99 -17.85
N GLU A 268 -19.04 1.98 -16.97
CA GLU A 268 -17.76 2.61 -16.60
C GLU A 268 -17.74 3.04 -15.13
N PRO A 269 -17.79 2.09 -14.18
CA PRO A 269 -17.86 2.41 -12.76
C PRO A 269 -16.66 3.25 -12.31
N GLU A 270 -16.96 4.25 -11.48
CA GLU A 270 -15.94 5.13 -10.92
C GLU A 270 -15.69 4.79 -9.45
N HIS A 271 -14.42 4.71 -9.11
CA HIS A 271 -13.95 4.36 -7.78
C HIS A 271 -13.14 5.51 -7.21
N PHE A 272 -13.35 5.80 -5.94
CA PHE A 272 -12.71 6.91 -5.26
C PHE A 272 -12.11 6.45 -3.94
N ILE A 273 -10.88 6.87 -3.67
CA ILE A 273 -10.26 6.79 -2.35
C ILE A 273 -9.77 8.19 -1.98
N GLU A 274 -10.10 8.64 -0.77
CA GLU A 274 -9.74 9.96 -0.25
C GLU A 274 -9.08 9.82 1.11
N LEU A 275 -7.87 10.35 1.24
CA LEU A 275 -7.08 10.47 2.45
C LEU A 275 -7.14 11.91 2.96
N GLY A 276 -7.48 12.09 4.24
CA GLY A 276 -7.70 13.41 4.82
C GLY A 276 -8.97 14.08 4.24
N ALA A 277 -9.06 15.41 4.34
CA ALA A 277 -10.15 16.18 3.77
C ALA A 277 -9.64 17.52 3.25
N LYS A 278 -10.05 17.89 2.02
CA LYS A 278 -9.56 19.07 1.29
C LYS A 278 -9.67 20.36 2.11
N ASP A 279 -10.81 20.53 2.77
CA ASP A 279 -11.23 21.76 3.47
C ASP A 279 -11.13 21.67 5.00
N ASN A 280 -10.48 20.63 5.54
CA ASN A 280 -10.30 20.50 6.99
C ASN A 280 -8.88 20.94 7.40
N PRO A 281 -8.68 22.17 7.92
CA PRO A 281 -7.37 22.61 8.39
C PRO A 281 -6.85 21.82 9.61
N GLU A 282 -7.72 21.08 10.30
CA GLU A 282 -7.33 20.19 11.40
C GLU A 282 -6.91 18.79 10.92
N SER A 283 -7.04 18.48 9.62
CA SER A 283 -6.54 17.22 9.07
C SER A 283 -5.02 17.18 9.23
N ARG A 284 -4.57 16.35 10.18
CA ARG A 284 -3.15 16.13 10.43
C ARG A 284 -2.52 15.57 9.17
N ALA A 285 -1.41 16.16 8.74
CA ALA A 285 -0.68 15.67 7.58
C ALA A 285 -0.20 14.23 7.81
N ILE A 286 -0.37 13.37 6.81
CA ILE A 286 -0.12 11.93 6.89
C ILE A 286 1.05 11.57 5.97
N GLU A 287 2.02 10.83 6.49
CA GLU A 287 3.07 10.19 5.67
C GLU A 287 2.43 9.10 4.81
N LEU A 288 2.58 9.21 3.49
CA LEU A 288 1.88 8.35 2.53
C LEU A 288 2.92 7.71 1.61
N SER A 289 3.11 6.39 1.67
CA SER A 289 3.93 5.67 0.68
C SER A 289 3.12 5.28 -0.54
N ALA A 290 1.86 4.91 -0.35
CA ALA A 290 0.96 4.51 -1.42
C ALA A 290 -0.51 4.80 -1.13
N LEU A 291 -1.24 5.33 -2.11
CA LEU A 291 -2.69 5.41 -2.14
C LEU A 291 -3.18 4.68 -3.39
N VAL A 292 -3.94 3.60 -3.22
CA VAL A 292 -4.12 2.61 -4.29
C VAL A 292 -5.60 2.26 -4.47
N LEU A 293 -6.02 2.18 -5.73
CA LEU A 293 -7.20 1.46 -6.20
C LEU A 293 -6.73 0.28 -7.04
N TYR A 294 -6.69 -0.92 -6.47
CA TYR A 294 -6.21 -2.12 -7.17
C TYR A 294 -7.38 -2.98 -7.64
N GLY A 295 -7.49 -3.16 -8.94
CA GLY A 295 -8.59 -3.82 -9.64
C GLY A 295 -8.22 -5.20 -10.17
N ARG A 296 -9.14 -6.16 -10.02
CA ARG A 296 -9.08 -7.48 -10.64
C ARG A 296 -10.25 -7.66 -11.59
N ASN A 297 -9.93 -7.89 -12.85
CA ASN A 297 -10.92 -8.27 -13.86
C ASN A 297 -10.75 -9.76 -14.15
N TYR A 298 -11.51 -10.57 -13.41
CA TYR A 298 -11.42 -12.04 -13.43
C TYR A 298 -11.82 -12.64 -14.79
N ASP A 299 -12.74 -12.00 -15.52
CA ASP A 299 -13.20 -12.46 -16.84
C ASP A 299 -12.11 -12.40 -17.91
N ARG A 300 -11.06 -11.59 -17.66
CA ARG A 300 -9.92 -11.41 -18.56
C ARG A 300 -8.66 -12.13 -18.08
N ASP A 301 -8.75 -12.92 -17.02
CA ASP A 301 -7.62 -13.76 -16.62
C ASP A 301 -7.29 -14.76 -17.74
N PRO A 302 -6.00 -14.94 -18.09
CA PRO A 302 -5.62 -15.94 -19.06
C PRO A 302 -5.98 -17.33 -18.54
N PRO A 303 -6.23 -18.30 -19.44
CA PRO A 303 -6.47 -19.67 -19.03
C PRO A 303 -5.27 -20.18 -18.23
N TYR A 304 -5.55 -20.91 -17.14
CA TYR A 304 -4.49 -21.52 -16.35
C TYR A 304 -3.74 -22.56 -17.18
N GLU A 305 -2.44 -22.34 -17.35
CA GLU A 305 -1.53 -23.31 -17.95
C GLU A 305 -0.63 -23.87 -16.87
N GLN A 306 -0.73 -25.17 -16.59
CA GLN A 306 0.20 -25.86 -15.71
C GLN A 306 1.58 -25.92 -16.39
N LYS A 307 2.42 -24.94 -16.12
CA LYS A 307 3.82 -24.95 -16.57
C LYS A 307 4.64 -25.78 -15.59
N ALA A 308 5.41 -26.73 -16.11
CA ALA A 308 6.42 -27.41 -15.31
C ALA A 308 7.42 -26.36 -14.84
N LEU A 309 7.31 -25.92 -13.59
CA LEU A 309 8.35 -25.13 -12.98
C LEU A 309 9.56 -26.05 -12.83
N PRO A 310 10.74 -25.71 -13.37
CA PRO A 310 11.95 -26.42 -13.04
C PRO A 310 12.21 -26.21 -11.54
N ILE A 311 11.79 -27.17 -10.75
CA ILE A 311 12.12 -27.24 -9.33
C ILE A 311 13.59 -27.69 -9.29
N ASN A 312 14.52 -26.74 -9.30
CA ASN A 312 15.85 -26.99 -8.75
C ASN A 312 15.71 -26.87 -7.23
N LEU A 313 15.44 -28.01 -6.59
CA LEU A 313 15.58 -28.19 -5.14
C LEU A 313 17.05 -28.14 -4.74
#